data_AF-X1SGJ9-F1
#
_entry.id   AF-X1SGJ9-F1
#
_cell.length_a   1.000
_cell.length_b   1.000
_cell.length_c   1.000
_cell.angle_alpha   90.00
_cell.angle_beta   90.00
_cell.angle_gamma   90.00
#
_symmetry.space_group_name_H-M   'P 1'
#
loop_
_entity.id
_entity.type
_entity.pdbx_description
1 polymer ?
#
loop_
_entity_poly.entity_id
_entity_poly.type
_entity_poly.pdbx_seq_one_letter_code
_entity_poly.pdbx_strand_id
1 'polypeptide(L)'
;DQFYAEGFSLDVNLSHKLKGTDSSRLVFYRGDNVPAKVKDDFQVTPVTSEADLREKWDDHYGVPKGYELPQPAQVKVGAAALKILVISSTVYPVPVRGYSGLEQLCYEWAVEFQKAGHKVALVAPEGSSLPAGMELITTPVMVDESQAYPLYKERLGEFDVIMDNSWLWHTVLAQIEAGDRQLPVIHLYHSDPENQNRIVYMF
;
A
#
# COMPACT_ATOMS: atom_id res chain seq x y z
N ASP A 1 -19.56 2.49 -27.33
CA ASP A 1 -19.48 1.15 -26.72
C ASP A 1 -18.16 1.00 -25.98
N GLN A 2 -18.14 1.35 -24.69
CA GLN A 2 -16.96 1.19 -23.84
C GLN A 2 -17.06 -0.15 -23.12
N PHE A 3 -16.12 -1.05 -23.41
CA PHE A 3 -16.01 -2.35 -22.76
C PHE A 3 -15.37 -2.17 -21.38
N TYR A 4 -16.12 -2.49 -20.33
CA TYR A 4 -15.58 -2.72 -19.00
C TYR A 4 -15.31 -4.22 -18.88
N ALA A 5 -14.04 -4.62 -18.82
CA ALA A 5 -13.67 -5.95 -18.35
C ALA A 5 -13.40 -5.84 -16.86
N GLU A 6 -14.22 -6.49 -16.03
CA GLU A 6 -13.93 -6.70 -14.61
C GLU A 6 -12.73 -7.65 -14.50
N GLY A 7 -11.53 -7.09 -14.38
CA GLY A 7 -10.31 -7.83 -14.07
C GLY A 7 -9.81 -7.41 -12.69
N PHE A 8 -9.49 -8.39 -11.85
CA PHE A 8 -8.75 -8.16 -10.61
C PHE A 8 -7.26 -8.30 -10.94
N SER A 9 -6.45 -7.25 -10.74
CA SER A 9 -4.98 -7.40 -10.67
C SER A 9 -4.55 -7.22 -9.23
N LEU A 10 -4.09 -8.31 -8.61
CA LEU A 10 -3.45 -8.27 -7.30
C LEU A 10 -1.95 -8.45 -7.52
N ASP A 11 -1.20 -7.36 -7.45
CA ASP A 11 0.26 -7.41 -7.50
C ASP A 11 0.78 -7.64 -6.08
N VAL A 12 0.97 -8.91 -5.71
CA VAL A 12 1.57 -9.25 -4.41
C VAL A 12 3.05 -9.47 -4.62
N ASN A 13 3.85 -8.46 -4.29
CA ASN A 13 5.31 -8.60 -4.28
C ASN A 13 5.72 -9.49 -3.07
N LEU A 14 5.61 -10.82 -3.23
CA LEU A 14 6.01 -11.84 -2.25
C LEU A 14 7.50 -12.24 -2.35
N SER A 15 8.31 -11.42 -3.03
CA SER A 15 9.71 -11.73 -3.40
C SER A 15 10.61 -12.16 -2.24
N HIS A 16 10.25 -11.85 -0.99
CA HIS A 16 11.07 -12.20 0.18
C HIS A 16 10.78 -13.58 0.80
N LYS A 17 9.70 -14.29 0.43
CA LYS A 17 9.32 -15.56 1.09
C LYS A 17 9.32 -16.81 0.21
N LEU A 18 9.48 -16.69 -1.10
CA LEU A 18 9.48 -17.85 -2.00
C LEU A 18 10.87 -18.01 -2.62
N LYS A 19 11.65 -18.96 -2.10
CA LYS A 19 12.93 -19.35 -2.70
C LYS A 19 12.65 -20.03 -4.05
N GLY A 20 13.08 -19.39 -5.14
CA GLY A 20 13.22 -20.04 -6.45
C GLY A 20 12.10 -19.78 -7.46
N THR A 21 11.15 -18.89 -7.17
CA THR A 21 10.17 -18.43 -8.17
C THR A 21 10.67 -17.14 -8.80
N ASP A 22 10.89 -17.15 -10.11
CA ASP A 22 11.10 -15.94 -10.91
C ASP A 22 9.76 -15.18 -10.87
N SER A 23 9.67 -14.13 -10.06
CA SER A 23 8.42 -13.40 -9.77
C SER A 23 7.90 -12.57 -10.95
N SER A 24 8.29 -12.90 -12.17
CA SER A 24 7.86 -12.20 -13.36
C SER A 24 6.46 -12.65 -13.78
N ARG A 25 5.47 -11.81 -13.45
CA ARG A 25 4.36 -11.45 -14.34
C ARG A 25 3.32 -12.55 -14.61
N LEU A 26 2.63 -12.98 -13.56
CA LEU A 26 1.42 -13.81 -13.68
C LEU A 26 0.16 -12.94 -13.59
N VAL A 27 -0.74 -13.07 -14.57
CA VAL A 27 -2.05 -12.41 -14.56
C VAL A 27 -3.14 -13.47 -14.69
N PHE A 28 -4.06 -13.48 -13.72
CA PHE A 28 -5.26 -14.30 -13.78
C PHE A 28 -6.40 -13.51 -14.42
N TYR A 29 -7.09 -14.11 -15.39
CA TYR A 29 -8.14 -13.42 -16.14
C TYR A 29 -9.41 -14.27 -16.21
N ARG A 30 -10.57 -13.64 -16.01
CA ARG A 30 -11.87 -14.30 -16.12
C ARG A 30 -12.47 -14.03 -17.50
N GLY A 31 -12.68 -15.10 -18.27
CA GLY A 31 -13.25 -15.06 -19.62
C GLY A 31 -12.23 -15.01 -20.76
N ASP A 32 -12.71 -15.14 -22.00
CA ASP A 32 -11.86 -15.36 -23.18
C ASP A 32 -11.25 -14.07 -23.78
N ASN A 33 -11.71 -12.91 -23.31
CA ASN A 33 -11.35 -11.59 -23.85
C ASN A 33 -10.12 -10.98 -23.16
N VAL A 34 -9.00 -11.68 -23.22
CA VAL A 34 -7.71 -11.14 -22.79
C VAL A 34 -7.11 -10.30 -23.93
N PRO A 35 -6.80 -9.00 -23.72
CA PRO A 35 -6.18 -8.17 -24.75
C PRO A 35 -4.88 -8.80 -25.27
N ALA A 36 -4.64 -8.79 -26.58
CA ALA A 36 -3.47 -9.43 -27.20
C ALA A 36 -2.14 -8.99 -26.55
N LYS A 37 -2.02 -7.69 -26.24
CA LYS A 37 -0.86 -7.12 -25.56
C LYS A 37 -0.56 -7.72 -24.17
N VAL A 38 -1.59 -8.17 -23.46
CA VAL A 38 -1.42 -8.86 -22.16
C VAL A 38 -0.89 -10.28 -22.37
N LYS A 39 -1.28 -10.95 -23.45
CA LYS A 39 -0.77 -12.29 -23.80
C LYS A 39 0.69 -12.26 -24.23
N ASP A 40 1.14 -11.16 -24.81
CA ASP A 40 2.53 -10.98 -25.27
C ASP A 40 3.49 -10.69 -24.10
N ASP A 41 3.01 -9.96 -23.08
CA ASP A 41 3.83 -9.47 -21.97
C ASP A 41 3.75 -10.35 -20.70
N PHE A 42 2.75 -11.24 -20.58
CA PHE A 42 2.45 -12.01 -19.36
C PHE A 42 2.11 -13.49 -19.64
N GLN A 43 2.42 -14.36 -18.69
CA GLN A 43 1.82 -15.70 -18.65
C GLN A 43 0.38 -15.57 -18.14
N VAL A 44 -0.56 -15.65 -19.07
CA VAL A 44 -1.99 -15.56 -18.77
C VAL A 44 -2.53 -16.96 -18.49
N THR A 45 -3.00 -17.17 -17.25
CA THR A 45 -3.67 -18.41 -16.88
C THR A 45 -5.18 -18.16 -16.81
N PRO A 46 -5.99 -18.77 -17.69
CA PRO A 46 -7.44 -18.57 -17.65
C PRO A 46 -8.03 -19.17 -16.37
N VAL A 47 -8.96 -18.46 -15.74
CA VAL A 47 -9.71 -18.95 -14.58
C VAL A 47 -11.20 -18.96 -14.85
N THR A 48 -11.85 -20.06 -14.51
CA THR A 48 -13.27 -20.32 -14.79
C THR A 48 -14.17 -20.02 -13.60
N SER A 49 -13.60 -20.01 -12.39
CA SER A 49 -14.29 -19.73 -11.13
C SER A 49 -13.30 -19.21 -10.08
N GLU A 50 -13.80 -18.71 -8.95
CA GLU A 50 -12.95 -18.34 -7.81
C GLU A 50 -12.22 -19.56 -7.21
N ALA A 51 -12.85 -20.74 -7.21
CA ALA A 51 -12.22 -21.97 -6.75
C ALA A 51 -11.05 -22.38 -7.66
N ASP A 52 -11.23 -22.26 -8.97
CA ASP A 52 -10.18 -22.53 -9.98
C ASP A 52 -9.02 -21.52 -9.88
N LEU A 53 -9.33 -20.24 -9.59
CA LEU A 53 -8.30 -19.23 -9.29
C LEU A 53 -7.48 -19.61 -8.05
N ARG A 54 -8.13 -20.01 -6.96
CA ARG A 54 -7.46 -20.41 -5.71
C ARG A 54 -6.58 -21.64 -5.91
N GLU A 55 -7.09 -22.67 -6.59
CA GLU A 55 -6.32 -23.88 -6.89
C GLU A 55 -5.05 -23.57 -7.70
N LYS A 56 -5.19 -22.78 -8.78
CA LYS A 56 -4.05 -22.37 -9.62
C LYS A 56 -3.07 -21.44 -8.91
N TRP A 57 -3.58 -20.59 -8.02
CA TRP A 57 -2.74 -19.74 -7.17
C TRP A 57 -1.88 -20.58 -6.22
N ASP A 58 -2.51 -21.54 -5.53
CA ASP A 58 -1.83 -22.41 -4.57
C ASP A 58 -0.74 -23.25 -5.25
N ASP A 59 -1.04 -23.82 -6.42
CA ASP A 59 -0.09 -24.59 -7.22
C ASP A 59 1.09 -23.75 -7.74
N HIS A 60 0.83 -22.51 -8.19
CA HIS A 60 1.87 -21.67 -8.79
C HIS A 60 2.85 -21.10 -7.76
N TYR A 61 2.37 -20.65 -6.61
CA TYR A 61 3.20 -20.02 -5.59
C TYR A 61 3.73 -21.02 -4.53
N GLY A 62 3.45 -22.31 -4.69
CA GLY A 62 3.88 -23.34 -3.74
C GLY A 62 3.33 -23.11 -2.34
N VAL A 63 2.14 -22.50 -2.24
CA VAL A 63 1.45 -22.31 -0.97
C VAL A 63 1.11 -23.72 -0.46
N PRO A 64 1.65 -24.14 0.71
CA PRO A 64 1.41 -25.50 1.19
C PRO A 64 -0.10 -25.76 1.28
N LYS A 65 -0.55 -26.91 0.77
CA LYS A 65 -1.96 -27.30 0.85
C LYS A 65 -2.42 -27.26 2.32
N GLY A 66 -3.33 -26.34 2.66
CA GLY A 66 -3.77 -26.10 4.03
C GLY A 66 -3.09 -24.91 4.75
N TYR A 67 -2.26 -24.13 4.06
CA TYR A 67 -1.80 -22.84 4.55
C TYR A 67 -2.98 -21.85 4.51
N GLU A 68 -3.58 -21.62 5.67
CA GLU A 68 -4.52 -20.51 5.81
C GLU A 68 -3.71 -19.21 5.75
N LEU A 69 -4.03 -18.36 4.77
CA LEU A 69 -3.59 -16.96 4.84
C LEU A 69 -3.93 -16.46 6.25
N PRO A 70 -3.00 -15.77 6.94
CA PRO A 70 -3.33 -15.15 8.20
C PRO A 70 -4.58 -14.32 7.94
N GLN A 71 -5.67 -14.69 8.63
CA GLN A 71 -6.93 -13.95 8.52
C GLN A 71 -6.57 -12.48 8.68
N PRO A 72 -6.96 -11.59 7.75
CA PRO A 72 -6.71 -10.18 7.92
C PRO A 72 -7.16 -9.84 9.33
N ALA A 73 -6.25 -9.25 10.13
CA ALA A 73 -6.53 -8.96 11.53
C ALA A 73 -7.94 -8.40 11.59
N GLN A 74 -8.84 -9.05 12.34
CA GLN A 74 -10.24 -8.64 12.38
C GLN A 74 -10.28 -7.21 12.90
N VAL A 75 -10.33 -6.24 11.99
CA VAL A 75 -10.53 -4.85 12.33
C VAL A 75 -11.94 -4.82 12.88
N LYS A 76 -12.07 -4.65 14.18
CA LYS A 76 -13.36 -4.34 14.79
C LYS A 76 -13.83 -3.04 14.15
N VAL A 77 -14.69 -3.14 13.14
CA VAL A 77 -15.46 -2.02 12.61
C VAL A 77 -16.51 -1.68 13.67
N GLY A 78 -16.05 -1.07 14.76
CA GLY A 78 -16.87 -0.44 15.77
C GLY A 78 -16.65 1.07 15.68
N ALA A 79 -17.63 1.84 16.14
CA ALA A 79 -17.60 3.31 16.21
C ALA A 79 -16.49 3.90 17.12
N ALA A 80 -15.45 3.13 17.46
CA ALA A 80 -14.33 3.59 18.26
C ALA A 80 -13.38 4.42 17.39
N ALA A 81 -13.01 5.59 17.89
CA ALA A 81 -12.01 6.44 17.27
C ALA A 81 -10.65 5.70 17.19
N LEU A 82 -10.17 5.47 15.97
CA LEU A 82 -8.85 4.90 15.69
C LEU A 82 -7.74 5.94 15.86
N LYS A 83 -6.51 5.45 16.12
CA LYS A 83 -5.26 6.20 15.96
C LYS A 83 -4.66 5.89 14.59
N ILE A 84 -4.62 6.88 13.71
CA ILE A 84 -4.18 6.73 12.33
C ILE A 84 -2.89 7.51 12.14
N LEU A 85 -1.86 6.85 11.61
CA LEU A 85 -0.67 7.50 11.08
C LEU A 85 -0.77 7.57 9.57
N VAL A 86 -0.65 8.77 9.01
CA VAL A 86 -0.42 8.95 7.58
C VAL A 86 1.04 9.33 7.39
N ILE A 87 1.75 8.65 6.51
CA ILE A 87 3.14 8.96 6.17
C ILE A 87 3.16 9.54 4.77
N SER A 88 3.62 10.78 4.63
CA SER A 88 3.85 11.43 3.34
C SER A 88 5.31 11.30 2.90
N SER A 89 5.62 11.76 1.69
CA SER A 89 7.00 11.87 1.21
C SER A 89 7.78 12.95 1.98
N THR A 90 9.10 12.99 1.80
CA THR A 90 9.97 14.05 2.34
C THR A 90 10.05 15.28 1.44
N VAL A 91 9.34 15.32 0.31
CA VAL A 91 9.60 16.25 -0.80
C VAL A 91 8.99 17.63 -0.55
N TYR A 92 7.67 17.70 -0.34
CA TYR A 92 6.95 18.96 -0.22
C TYR A 92 6.21 19.09 1.11
N PRO A 93 6.28 20.26 1.78
CA PRO A 93 5.46 20.52 2.96
C PRO A 93 3.98 20.62 2.60
N VAL A 94 3.12 20.26 3.56
CA VAL A 94 1.66 20.27 3.41
C VAL A 94 1.01 21.35 4.28
N PRO A 95 -0.08 22.00 3.85
CA PRO A 95 -0.73 21.87 2.54
C PRO A 95 0.19 22.38 1.43
N VAL A 96 0.13 21.71 0.29
CA VAL A 96 1.08 21.98 -0.81
C VAL A 96 0.75 23.29 -1.51
N ARG A 97 1.78 23.94 -2.06
CA ARG A 97 1.64 25.09 -2.96
C ARG A 97 2.15 24.71 -4.34
N GLY A 98 1.29 24.15 -5.19
CA GLY A 98 1.64 23.77 -6.56
C GLY A 98 1.38 22.30 -6.86
N TYR A 99 2.19 21.70 -7.73
CA TYR A 99 2.02 20.33 -8.20
C TYR A 99 2.70 19.33 -7.25
N SER A 100 1.90 18.64 -6.44
CA SER A 100 2.37 17.73 -5.38
C SER A 100 1.21 16.82 -4.98
N GLY A 101 0.81 15.93 -5.90
CA GLY A 101 -0.42 15.15 -5.79
C GLY A 101 -0.43 14.22 -4.58
N LEU A 102 0.67 13.52 -4.33
CA LEU A 102 0.83 12.58 -3.22
C LEU A 102 0.69 13.29 -1.87
N GLU A 103 1.42 14.39 -1.69
CA GLU A 103 1.45 15.13 -0.43
C GLU A 103 0.10 15.81 -0.17
N GLN A 104 -0.57 16.32 -1.21
CA GLN A 104 -1.93 16.83 -1.11
C GLN A 104 -2.92 15.74 -0.68
N LEU A 105 -2.84 14.54 -1.28
CA LEU A 105 -3.69 13.41 -0.88
C LEU A 105 -3.48 13.01 0.58
N CYS A 106 -2.21 12.92 1.02
CA CYS A 106 -1.89 12.61 2.41
C CYS A 106 -2.50 13.64 3.37
N TYR A 107 -2.40 14.92 3.04
CA TYR A 107 -3.00 16.00 3.82
C TYR A 107 -4.53 15.90 3.86
N GLU A 108 -5.19 15.73 2.71
CA GLU A 108 -6.64 15.64 2.62
C GLU A 108 -7.18 14.43 3.40
N TRP A 109 -6.57 13.25 3.23
CA TRP A 109 -6.96 12.07 4.00
C TRP A 109 -6.79 12.27 5.49
N ALA A 110 -5.65 12.83 5.94
CA ALA A 110 -5.43 13.11 7.36
C ALA A 110 -6.51 14.04 7.93
N VAL A 111 -6.88 15.09 7.19
CA VAL A 111 -7.94 16.03 7.57
C VAL A 111 -9.31 15.35 7.62
N GLU A 112 -9.66 14.54 6.62
CA GLU A 112 -10.95 13.85 6.59
C GLU A 112 -11.05 12.77 7.67
N PHE A 113 -9.97 12.03 7.97
CA PHE A 113 -9.94 11.10 9.10
C PHE A 113 -10.15 11.80 10.44
N GLN A 114 -9.54 12.98 10.63
CA GLN A 114 -9.75 13.76 11.84
C GLN A 114 -11.20 14.24 11.96
N LYS A 115 -11.80 14.73 10.85
CA LYS A 115 -13.22 15.13 10.81
C LYS A 115 -14.16 13.96 11.11
N ALA A 116 -13.79 12.75 10.72
CA ALA A 116 -14.50 11.52 11.06
C ALA A 116 -14.36 11.11 12.54
N GLY A 117 -13.59 11.86 13.35
CA GLY A 117 -13.43 11.66 14.78
C GLY A 117 -12.24 10.79 15.17
N HIS A 118 -11.33 10.49 14.24
CA HIS A 118 -10.11 9.73 14.52
C HIS A 118 -9.00 10.61 15.11
N LYS A 119 -8.06 9.99 15.83
CA LYS A 119 -6.82 10.63 16.28
C LYS A 119 -5.77 10.45 15.19
N VAL A 120 -5.35 11.55 14.58
CA VAL A 120 -4.50 11.50 13.38
C VAL A 120 -3.15 12.13 13.66
N ALA A 121 -2.09 11.41 13.27
CA ALA A 121 -0.76 11.96 13.11
C ALA A 121 -0.38 11.92 11.62
N LEU A 122 0.31 12.96 11.15
CA LEU A 122 0.86 13.03 9.80
C LEU A 122 2.37 13.18 9.87
N VAL A 123 3.11 12.29 9.20
CA VAL A 123 4.54 12.48 8.92
C VAL A 123 4.66 13.35 7.68
N ALA A 124 5.25 14.53 7.82
CA ALA A 124 5.44 15.44 6.69
C ALA A 124 6.65 16.37 6.89
N PRO A 125 7.17 16.97 5.81
CA PRO A 125 8.37 17.81 5.88
C PRO A 125 8.21 19.07 6.73
N GLU A 126 9.34 19.60 7.22
CA GLU A 126 9.41 20.92 7.86
C GLU A 126 8.74 22.00 7.01
N GLY A 127 8.05 22.92 7.68
CA GLY A 127 7.22 23.93 7.02
C GLY A 127 5.79 23.49 6.74
N SER A 128 5.44 22.23 7.03
CA SER A 128 4.06 21.77 7.02
C SER A 128 3.23 22.42 8.15
N SER A 129 1.94 22.64 7.90
CA SER A 129 0.99 23.18 8.86
C SER A 129 -0.31 22.39 8.83
N LEU A 130 -0.79 21.94 9.98
CA LEU A 130 -2.00 21.11 10.10
C LEU A 130 -3.11 21.83 10.86
N PRO A 131 -4.38 21.45 10.68
CA PRO A 131 -5.47 21.90 11.54
C PRO A 131 -5.23 21.55 13.02
N ALA A 132 -5.85 22.32 13.92
CA ALA A 132 -5.75 22.09 15.35
C ALA A 132 -6.23 20.67 15.72
N GLY A 133 -5.51 20.01 16.65
CA GLY A 133 -5.85 18.68 17.14
C GLY A 133 -5.25 17.51 16.34
N MET A 134 -4.56 17.79 15.23
CA MET A 134 -3.73 16.81 14.53
C MET A 134 -2.29 16.89 15.02
N GLU A 135 -1.61 15.74 15.06
CA GLU A 135 -0.18 15.69 15.35
C GLU A 135 0.64 15.76 14.06
N LEU A 136 1.68 16.61 14.04
CA LEU A 136 2.68 16.63 12.97
C LEU A 136 3.97 15.96 13.47
N ILE A 137 4.39 14.88 12.82
CA ILE A 137 5.71 14.29 13.01
C ILE A 137 6.60 14.85 11.89
N THR A 138 7.46 15.79 12.27
CA THR A 138 8.23 16.58 11.31
C THR A 138 9.44 15.82 10.79
N THR A 139 9.66 15.84 9.47
CA THR A 139 10.86 15.31 8.80
C THR A 139 11.60 16.44 8.09
N PRO A 140 12.92 16.34 7.85
CA PRO A 140 13.61 17.32 7.02
C PRO A 140 13.08 17.34 5.58
N VAL A 141 13.12 18.50 4.93
CA VAL A 141 12.68 18.69 3.54
C VAL A 141 13.72 18.14 2.57
N MET A 142 13.27 17.44 1.52
CA MET A 142 14.10 16.95 0.40
C MET A 142 15.26 16.03 0.82
N VAL A 143 15.11 15.31 1.94
CA VAL A 143 16.06 14.27 2.34
C VAL A 143 15.63 12.90 1.86
N ASP A 144 16.58 11.99 1.78
CA ASP A 144 16.28 10.57 1.54
C ASP A 144 15.38 10.02 2.66
N GLU A 145 14.38 9.21 2.30
CA GLU A 145 13.41 8.70 3.27
C GLU A 145 14.04 7.80 4.34
N SER A 146 15.21 7.21 4.08
CA SER A 146 15.99 6.47 5.09
C SER A 146 16.46 7.37 6.24
N GLN A 147 16.61 8.67 6.00
CA GLN A 147 16.94 9.66 7.03
C GLN A 147 15.70 10.12 7.81
N ALA A 148 14.52 10.10 7.16
CA ALA A 148 13.26 10.44 7.80
C ALA A 148 12.71 9.29 8.66
N TYR A 149 12.90 8.04 8.22
CA TYR A 149 12.36 6.85 8.88
C TYR A 149 12.68 6.74 10.39
N PRO A 150 13.92 6.97 10.86
CA PRO A 150 14.24 6.93 12.28
C PRO A 150 13.43 7.90 13.15
N LEU A 151 12.87 8.97 12.58
CA LEU A 151 12.11 10.00 13.32
C LEU A 151 10.73 9.51 13.76
N TYR A 152 10.19 8.49 13.12
CA TYR A 152 8.86 7.96 13.42
C TYR A 152 8.81 6.44 13.65
N LYS A 153 9.87 5.68 13.31
CA LYS A 153 9.85 4.21 13.37
C LYS A 153 9.45 3.62 14.74
N GLU A 154 9.95 4.20 15.83
CA GLU A 154 9.70 3.69 17.19
C GLU A 154 8.23 3.86 17.62
N ARG A 155 7.49 4.73 16.93
CA ARG A 155 6.10 5.05 17.22
C ARG A 155 5.11 4.25 16.38
N LEU A 156 5.57 3.50 15.37
CA LEU A 156 4.67 2.75 14.48
C LEU A 156 3.75 1.80 15.25
N GLY A 157 4.21 1.22 16.36
CA GLY A 157 3.41 0.38 17.24
C GLY A 157 2.30 1.10 18.05
N GLU A 158 2.21 2.44 18.00
CA GLU A 158 1.20 3.23 18.73
C GLU A 158 -0.12 3.35 17.95
N PHE A 159 -0.11 3.05 16.65
CA PHE A 159 -1.20 3.32 15.72
C PHE A 159 -2.00 2.06 15.39
N ASP A 160 -3.31 2.23 15.23
CA ASP A 160 -4.24 1.18 14.82
C ASP A 160 -4.23 0.98 13.30
N VAL A 161 -3.83 2.01 12.55
CA VAL A 161 -3.66 2.00 11.09
C VAL A 161 -2.48 2.89 10.71
N ILE A 162 -1.61 2.39 9.82
CA ILE A 162 -0.50 3.14 9.24
C ILE A 162 -0.71 3.19 7.72
N MET A 163 -0.88 4.38 7.16
CA MET A 163 -0.97 4.60 5.71
C MET A 163 0.36 5.13 5.21
N ASP A 164 1.16 4.26 4.61
CA ASP A 164 2.47 4.58 4.10
C ASP A 164 2.41 4.99 2.63
N ASN A 165 2.63 6.28 2.35
CA ASN A 165 2.71 6.85 1.01
C ASN A 165 4.15 7.25 0.65
N SER A 166 5.14 6.83 1.44
CA SER A 166 6.55 7.05 1.12
C SER A 166 6.94 6.25 -0.12
N TRP A 167 8.01 6.62 -0.81
CA TRP A 167 8.43 5.98 -2.06
C TRP A 167 9.29 4.74 -1.82
N LEU A 168 10.07 4.74 -0.75
CA LEU A 168 11.05 3.70 -0.42
C LEU A 168 10.51 2.66 0.57
N TRP A 169 9.26 2.82 1.04
CA TRP A 169 8.53 1.84 1.85
C TRP A 169 9.34 1.32 3.06
N HIS A 170 10.00 2.22 3.80
CA HIS A 170 10.83 1.83 4.95
C HIS A 170 10.04 1.16 6.08
N THR A 171 8.71 1.31 6.12
CA THR A 171 7.86 0.59 7.08
C THR A 171 7.89 -0.93 6.91
N VAL A 172 8.33 -1.47 5.76
CA VAL A 172 8.57 -2.91 5.59
C VAL A 172 9.66 -3.41 6.55
N LEU A 173 10.67 -2.57 6.84
CA LEU A 173 11.72 -2.89 7.80
C LEU A 173 11.14 -3.02 9.21
N ALA A 174 10.28 -2.08 9.62
CA ALA A 174 9.56 -2.17 10.89
C ALA A 174 8.73 -3.45 10.98
N GLN A 175 8.09 -3.83 9.88
CA GLN A 175 7.29 -5.06 9.84
C GLN A 175 8.15 -6.32 10.00
N ILE A 176 9.37 -6.34 9.47
CA ILE A 176 10.33 -7.43 9.67
C ILE A 176 10.84 -7.44 11.13
N GLU A 177 11.20 -6.26 11.65
CA GLU A 177 11.73 -6.09 13.01
C GLU A 177 10.69 -6.42 14.10
N ALA A 178 9.41 -6.19 13.81
CA ALA A 178 8.31 -6.46 14.74
C ALA A 178 8.09 -7.97 15.01
N GLY A 179 8.72 -8.86 14.25
CA GLY A 179 8.62 -10.31 14.42
C GLY A 179 7.18 -10.80 14.28
N ASP A 180 6.66 -11.45 15.33
CA ASP A 180 5.28 -11.96 15.35
C ASP A 180 4.23 -10.85 15.48
N ARG A 181 4.64 -9.62 15.84
CA ARG A 181 3.73 -8.48 15.91
C ARG A 181 3.50 -7.94 14.50
N GLN A 182 2.31 -8.19 13.97
CA GLN A 182 1.89 -7.56 12.71
C GLN A 182 1.58 -6.08 12.92
N LEU A 183 2.22 -5.20 12.15
CA LEU A 183 1.88 -3.79 12.10
C LEU A 183 0.74 -3.58 11.08
N PRO A 184 -0.24 -2.72 11.36
CA PRO A 184 -1.38 -2.49 10.47
C PRO A 184 -1.01 -1.51 9.34
N VAL A 185 0.00 -1.86 8.54
CA VAL A 185 0.52 -1.02 7.46
C VAL A 185 -0.24 -1.26 6.16
N ILE A 186 -0.77 -0.18 5.59
CA ILE A 186 -1.32 -0.10 4.24
C ILE A 186 -0.36 0.77 3.44
N HIS A 187 0.33 0.18 2.47
CA HIS A 187 1.26 0.92 1.61
C HIS A 187 0.60 1.26 0.28
N LEU A 188 0.75 2.51 -0.17
CA LEU A 188 0.14 3.02 -1.39
C LEU A 188 1.22 3.53 -2.35
N TYR A 189 1.28 2.92 -3.53
CA TYR A 189 2.11 3.39 -4.64
C TYR A 189 1.38 4.50 -5.41
N HIS A 190 2.00 5.67 -5.50
CA HIS A 190 1.47 6.82 -6.25
C HIS A 190 2.00 6.90 -7.69
N SER A 191 3.05 6.14 -7.97
CA SER A 191 3.60 5.95 -9.30
C SER A 191 4.29 4.60 -9.35
N ASP A 192 4.12 3.88 -10.46
CA ASP A 192 4.90 2.67 -10.73
C ASP A 192 6.33 3.09 -11.15
N PRO A 193 7.37 2.77 -10.35
CA PRO A 193 8.74 3.17 -10.65
C PRO A 193 9.29 2.51 -11.92
N GLU A 194 8.75 1.37 -12.34
CA GLU A 194 9.14 0.70 -13.59
C GLU A 194 8.31 1.17 -14.80
N ASN A 195 7.25 1.96 -14.57
CA ASN A 195 6.18 2.15 -15.53
C ASN A 195 5.66 3.59 -15.50
N GLN A 196 6.56 4.57 -15.47
CA GLN A 196 6.23 6.00 -15.58
C GLN A 196 5.41 6.38 -16.84
N ASN A 197 5.15 5.42 -17.75
CA ASN A 197 4.29 5.54 -18.92
C ASN A 197 2.94 4.78 -18.83
N ARG A 198 2.59 4.12 -17.71
CA ARG A 198 1.32 3.39 -17.57
C ARG A 198 0.74 3.61 -16.17
N ILE A 199 -0.45 4.21 -16.12
CA ILE A 199 -1.23 4.39 -14.88
C ILE A 199 -1.84 3.05 -14.49
N VAL A 200 -1.53 2.56 -13.29
CA VAL A 200 -2.17 1.38 -12.68
C VAL A 200 -2.98 1.86 -11.48
N TYR A 201 -4.26 1.52 -11.43
CA TYR A 201 -5.11 1.73 -10.27
C TYR A 201 -5.17 0.43 -9.46
N MET A 202 -4.89 0.49 -8.16
CA MET A 202 -5.19 -0.60 -7.23
C MET A 202 -6.27 -0.10 -6.25
N PHE A 203 -7.37 -0.85 -6.14
CA PHE A 203 -8.41 -0.68 -5.12
C PHE A 203 -8.35 -1.86 -4.15
#